data_AF-A0A1X7INE1-F1
#
_entry.id   AF-A0A1X7INE1-F1
#
_cell.length_a   1.000
_cell.length_b   1.000
_cell.length_c   1.000
_cell.angle_alpha   90.00
_cell.angle_beta   90.00
_cell.angle_gamma   90.00
#
_symmetry.space_group_name_H-M   'P 1'
#
loop_
_entity.id
_entity.type
_entity.pdbx_description
1 polymer ?
#
loop_
_entity_poly.entity_id
_entity_poly.type
_entity_poly.pdbx_seq_one_letter_code
_entity_poly.pdbx_strand_id
1 'polypeptide(L)'
;MKTALFPLALVCSLFFTSATSGATSNQNGCAMTVTYAEMAFAKFKKAYKAKSIADAQSYLKDGILQATESSAYAIQDACNCPLAKNYALSAVTFGNNAKKADKLDELKKWAKKAMDASLDVLTATPNCGKGK
;
A
#
# COMPACT_ATOMS: atom_id res chain seq x y z
N MET A 1 22.71 25.00 50.93
CA MET A 1 23.90 24.40 50.30
C MET A 1 23.48 23.10 49.65
N LYS A 2 24.08 22.81 48.48
CA LYS A 2 23.82 21.70 47.55
C LYS A 2 23.81 20.33 48.23
N THR A 3 22.88 19.48 47.83
CA THR A 3 23.08 18.02 47.76
C THR A 3 22.20 17.45 46.66
N ALA A 4 22.80 17.33 45.47
CA ALA A 4 22.34 16.45 44.43
C ALA A 4 22.73 15.02 44.79
N LEU A 5 21.80 14.07 44.68
CA LEU A 5 22.04 12.64 44.80
C LEU A 5 21.29 11.95 43.66
N PHE A 6 21.99 11.80 42.53
CA PHE A 6 21.72 10.71 41.58
C PHE A 6 22.48 9.48 42.09
N PRO A 7 21.84 8.31 42.10
CA PRO A 7 22.15 7.37 41.03
C PRO A 7 20.97 6.45 40.65
N LEU A 8 20.71 6.31 39.36
CA LEU A 8 20.21 5.04 38.86
C LEU A 8 20.66 4.87 37.40
N ALA A 9 21.80 4.22 37.26
CA ALA A 9 22.30 3.73 35.99
C ALA A 9 21.34 2.63 35.49
N LEU A 10 20.42 3.02 34.60
CA LEU A 10 19.54 2.09 33.91
C LEU A 10 20.31 1.45 32.75
N VAL A 11 20.94 0.32 33.06
CA VAL A 11 21.19 -0.86 32.22
C VAL A 11 20.98 -0.66 30.70
N CYS A 12 22.06 -0.30 30.00
CA CYS A 12 22.18 -0.52 28.55
C CYS A 12 22.53 -1.99 28.29
N SER A 13 21.51 -2.83 28.19
CA SER A 13 21.65 -4.21 27.71
C SER A 13 20.63 -4.47 26.61
N LEU A 14 20.86 -3.87 25.44
CA LEU A 14 20.25 -4.35 24.20
C LEU A 14 21.29 -5.14 23.44
N PHE A 15 21.31 -6.44 23.73
CA PHE A 15 21.73 -7.47 22.78
C PHE A 15 20.91 -7.33 21.51
N PHE A 16 21.53 -6.90 20.41
CA PHE A 16 21.09 -7.26 19.07
C PHE A 16 22.29 -7.80 18.29
N THR A 17 22.60 -9.06 18.58
CA THR A 17 23.33 -9.91 17.64
C THR A 17 22.35 -10.35 16.57
N SER A 18 22.44 -9.78 15.38
CA SER A 18 21.96 -10.42 14.15
C SER A 18 22.81 -9.94 12.99
N ALA A 19 24.00 -10.53 12.89
CA ALA A 19 24.71 -10.60 11.63
C ALA A 19 23.94 -11.56 10.71
N THR A 20 23.18 -11.03 9.77
CA THR A 20 22.84 -11.69 8.49
C THR A 20 22.48 -10.63 7.46
N SER A 21 23.43 -10.28 6.60
CA SER A 21 23.11 -9.76 5.27
C SER A 21 23.92 -10.54 4.25
N GLY A 22 23.59 -11.82 4.14
CA GLY A 22 23.80 -12.56 2.91
C GLY A 22 22.90 -11.96 1.83
N ALA A 23 23.50 -11.53 0.73
CA ALA A 23 22.79 -11.04 -0.43
C ALA A 23 22.02 -12.20 -1.11
N THR A 24 20.71 -12.02 -1.32
CA THR A 24 20.02 -12.50 -2.53
C THR A 24 18.85 -11.57 -2.86
N SER A 25 19.06 -10.77 -3.89
CA SER A 25 18.05 -10.01 -4.62
C SER A 25 16.88 -10.89 -5.10
N ASN A 26 15.72 -10.26 -5.33
CA ASN A 26 14.68 -10.69 -6.27
C ASN A 26 13.49 -11.55 -5.76
N GLN A 27 13.13 -11.52 -4.47
CA GLN A 27 11.89 -12.15 -3.96
C GLN A 27 10.83 -11.15 -3.43
N ASN A 28 11.17 -9.85 -3.31
CA ASN A 28 10.28 -8.88 -2.67
C ASN A 28 9.19 -8.28 -3.57
N GLY A 29 9.27 -8.43 -4.90
CA GLY A 29 8.36 -7.75 -5.83
C GLY A 29 6.87 -8.09 -5.59
N CYS A 30 6.52 -9.38 -5.53
CA CYS A 30 5.12 -9.78 -5.31
C CYS A 30 4.63 -9.47 -3.90
N ALA A 31 5.48 -9.64 -2.89
CA ALA A 31 5.14 -9.26 -1.52
C ALA A 31 4.83 -7.77 -1.42
N MET A 32 5.68 -6.91 -1.99
CA MET A 32 5.46 -5.46 -2.02
C MET A 32 4.23 -5.08 -2.86
N THR A 33 4.00 -5.76 -3.98
CA THR A 33 2.80 -5.57 -4.81
C THR A 33 1.53 -5.78 -3.99
N VAL A 34 1.46 -6.88 -3.24
CA VAL A 34 0.37 -7.22 -2.32
C VAL A 34 0.25 -6.18 -1.22
N THR A 35 1.32 -5.87 -0.50
CA THR A 35 1.30 -4.90 0.60
C THR A 35 0.78 -3.53 0.16
N TYR A 36 1.26 -3.01 -0.97
CA TYR A 36 0.78 -1.74 -1.51
C TYR A 36 -0.68 -1.81 -1.98
N ALA A 37 -1.12 -2.93 -2.56
CA ALA A 37 -2.51 -3.13 -2.93
C ALA A 37 -3.45 -3.21 -1.71
N GLU A 38 -3.04 -3.84 -0.62
CA GLU A 38 -3.81 -3.88 0.64
C GLU A 38 -3.98 -2.48 1.24
N MET A 39 -2.89 -1.70 1.25
CA MET A 39 -2.95 -0.33 1.72
C MET A 39 -3.86 0.52 0.82
N ALA A 40 -3.74 0.38 -0.51
CA ALA A 40 -4.60 1.09 -1.47
C ALA A 40 -6.08 0.74 -1.26
N PHE A 41 -6.39 -0.55 -1.13
CA PHE A 41 -7.73 -1.03 -0.79
C PHE A 41 -8.26 -0.38 0.48
N ALA A 42 -7.46 -0.35 1.56
CA ALA A 42 -7.88 0.23 2.83
C ALA A 42 -8.16 1.74 2.71
N LYS A 43 -7.37 2.48 1.93
CA LYS A 43 -7.59 3.89 1.65
C LYS A 43 -8.83 4.12 0.78
N PHE A 44 -9.00 3.38 -0.31
CA PHE A 44 -10.20 3.49 -1.15
C PHE A 44 -11.48 3.08 -0.40
N LYS A 45 -11.42 2.10 0.50
CA LYS A 45 -12.52 1.75 1.40
C LYS A 45 -12.89 2.89 2.35
N LYS A 46 -11.91 3.64 2.86
CA LYS A 46 -12.16 4.85 3.68
C LYS A 46 -12.79 5.96 2.83
N ALA A 47 -12.28 6.20 1.62
CA ALA A 47 -12.87 7.16 0.68
C ALA A 47 -14.33 6.82 0.32
N TYR A 48 -14.62 5.54 0.03
CA TYR A 48 -15.98 5.05 -0.24
C TYR A 48 -16.93 5.27 0.95
N LYS A 49 -16.44 5.14 2.18
CA LYS A 49 -17.22 5.34 3.41
C LYS A 49 -17.28 6.80 3.87
N ALA A 50 -16.63 7.72 3.18
CA ALA A 50 -16.61 9.13 3.56
C ALA A 50 -18.01 9.77 3.52
N LYS A 51 -18.22 10.77 4.38
CA LYS A 51 -19.49 11.51 4.48
C LYS A 51 -19.51 12.78 3.64
N SER A 52 -18.36 13.23 3.17
CA SER A 52 -18.21 14.38 2.28
C SER A 52 -17.08 14.16 1.26
N ILE A 53 -17.07 14.97 0.20
CA ILE A 53 -15.97 14.97 -0.77
C ILE A 53 -14.66 15.38 -0.09
N ALA A 54 -14.70 16.40 0.77
CA ALA A 54 -13.53 16.89 1.49
C ALA A 54 -12.87 15.79 2.34
N ASP A 55 -13.66 15.01 3.08
CA ASP A 55 -13.16 13.91 3.91
C ASP A 55 -12.50 12.80 3.09
N ALA A 56 -12.94 12.60 1.85
CA ALA A 56 -12.44 11.54 0.97
C ALA A 56 -11.10 11.89 0.30
N GLN A 57 -10.78 13.17 0.12
CA GLN A 57 -9.67 13.61 -0.74
C GLN A 57 -8.30 13.08 -0.29
N SER A 58 -8.00 13.12 1.02
CA SER A 58 -6.74 12.61 1.55
C SER A 58 -6.60 11.10 1.34
N TYR A 59 -7.68 10.34 1.58
CA TYR A 59 -7.70 8.90 1.35
C TYR A 59 -7.56 8.55 -0.13
N LEU A 60 -8.20 9.29 -1.03
CA LEU A 60 -8.05 9.08 -2.48
C LEU A 60 -6.61 9.34 -2.91
N LYS A 61 -5.97 10.42 -2.45
CA LYS A 61 -4.57 10.72 -2.75
C LYS A 61 -3.63 9.59 -2.30
N ASP A 62 -3.77 9.15 -1.05
CA ASP A 62 -2.94 8.08 -0.50
C ASP A 62 -3.18 6.75 -1.23
N GLY A 63 -4.44 6.42 -1.53
CA GLY A 63 -4.80 5.19 -2.24
C GLY A 63 -4.25 5.16 -3.67
N ILE A 64 -4.29 6.29 -4.38
CA ILE A 64 -3.70 6.43 -5.72
C ILE A 64 -2.18 6.23 -5.67
N LEU A 65 -1.50 6.84 -4.69
CA LEU A 65 -0.06 6.67 -4.52
C LEU A 65 0.29 5.20 -4.28
N GLN A 66 -0.41 4.54 -3.36
CA GLN A 66 -0.19 3.14 -3.02
C GLN A 66 -0.50 2.21 -4.20
N ALA A 67 -1.58 2.46 -4.96
CA ALA A 67 -1.87 1.69 -6.17
C ALA A 67 -0.80 1.90 -7.25
N THR A 68 -0.19 3.08 -7.33
CA THR A 68 0.92 3.37 -8.24
C THR A 68 2.15 2.55 -7.85
N GLU A 69 2.53 2.53 -6.57
CA GLU A 69 3.62 1.70 -6.06
C GLU A 69 3.35 0.21 -6.34
N SER A 70 2.14 -0.27 -6.03
CA SER A 70 1.74 -1.66 -6.32
C SER A 70 1.96 -2.01 -7.80
N SER A 71 1.60 -1.12 -8.72
CA SER A 71 1.81 -1.34 -10.16
C SER A 71 3.29 -1.43 -10.56
N ALA A 72 4.16 -0.65 -9.90
CA ALA A 72 5.59 -0.64 -10.17
C ALA A 72 6.26 -1.94 -9.68
N TYR A 73 5.91 -2.40 -8.49
CA TYR A 73 6.42 -3.67 -7.96
C TYR A 73 5.89 -4.89 -8.71
N ALA A 74 4.68 -4.82 -9.28
CA ALA A 74 4.05 -5.94 -9.99
C ALA A 74 4.85 -6.41 -11.22
N ILE A 75 5.63 -5.52 -11.85
CA ILE A 75 6.44 -5.85 -13.04
C ILE A 75 7.92 -6.12 -12.74
N GLN A 76 8.37 -5.96 -11.50
CA GLN A 76 9.75 -6.32 -11.16
C GLN A 76 9.98 -7.81 -11.45
N ASP A 77 11.19 -8.18 -11.84
CA ASP A 77 11.52 -9.55 -12.26
C ASP A 77 11.13 -10.62 -11.22
N ALA A 78 11.22 -10.25 -9.94
CA ALA A 78 10.78 -11.01 -8.77
C ALA A 78 9.30 -11.42 -8.79
N CYS A 79 8.45 -10.65 -9.47
CA CYS A 79 7.01 -10.88 -9.54
C CYS A 79 6.53 -11.15 -10.97
N ASN A 80 6.91 -10.28 -11.90
CA ASN A 80 6.56 -10.32 -13.32
C ASN A 80 5.08 -10.70 -13.53
N CYS A 81 4.18 -9.86 -13.05
CA CYS A 81 2.74 -10.06 -13.00
C CYS A 81 2.00 -8.95 -13.79
N PRO A 82 1.97 -9.02 -15.13
CA PRO A 82 1.31 -7.99 -15.96
C PRO A 82 -0.17 -7.81 -15.64
N LEU A 83 -0.86 -8.88 -15.24
CA LEU A 83 -2.27 -8.81 -14.87
C LEU A 83 -2.47 -7.98 -13.59
N ALA A 84 -1.70 -8.22 -12.53
CA ALA A 84 -1.73 -7.41 -11.31
C ALA A 84 -1.36 -5.95 -11.59
N LYS A 85 -0.37 -5.70 -12.44
CA LYS A 85 -0.04 -4.34 -12.89
C LYS A 85 -1.26 -3.63 -13.48
N ASN A 86 -1.99 -4.29 -14.37
CA ASN A 86 -3.16 -3.70 -15.02
C ASN A 86 -4.30 -3.42 -14.04
N TYR A 87 -4.53 -4.30 -13.07
CA TYR A 87 -5.50 -4.04 -12.00
C TYR A 87 -5.07 -2.87 -11.11
N ALA A 88 -3.78 -2.78 -10.75
CA ALA A 88 -3.25 -1.65 -9.97
C ALA A 88 -3.40 -0.32 -10.73
N LEU A 89 -3.10 -0.30 -12.05
CA LEU A 89 -3.32 0.88 -12.90
C LEU A 89 -4.81 1.23 -13.07
N SER A 90 -5.68 0.22 -13.09
CA SER A 90 -7.14 0.43 -13.07
C SER A 90 -7.56 1.10 -11.77
N ALA A 91 -7.02 0.66 -10.62
CA ALA A 91 -7.26 1.29 -9.32
C ALA A 91 -6.78 2.76 -9.31
N VAL A 92 -5.60 3.06 -9.86
CA VAL A 92 -5.11 4.44 -10.06
C VAL A 92 -6.07 5.27 -10.90
N THR A 93 -6.54 4.72 -12.01
CA THR A 93 -7.46 5.41 -12.94
C THR A 93 -8.78 5.73 -12.26
N PHE A 94 -9.39 4.75 -11.59
CA PHE A 94 -10.64 4.94 -10.87
C PHE A 94 -10.47 5.87 -9.67
N GLY A 95 -9.35 5.81 -8.95
CA GLY A 95 -9.02 6.75 -7.88
C GLY A 95 -8.93 8.19 -8.38
N ASN A 96 -8.28 8.41 -9.53
CA ASN A 96 -8.21 9.74 -10.17
C ASN A 96 -9.58 10.25 -10.63
N ASN A 97 -10.44 9.37 -11.15
CA ASN A 97 -11.82 9.74 -11.49
C ASN A 97 -12.62 10.12 -10.24
N ALA A 98 -12.49 9.35 -9.15
CA ALA A 98 -13.12 9.66 -7.86
C ALA A 98 -12.67 11.02 -7.32
N LYS A 99 -11.38 11.35 -7.48
CA LYS A 99 -10.80 12.62 -7.03
C LYS A 99 -11.37 13.83 -7.77
N LYS A 100 -11.74 13.66 -9.04
CA LYS A 100 -12.30 14.70 -9.92
C LYS A 100 -13.82 14.82 -9.83
N ALA A 101 -14.50 13.91 -9.13
CA ALA A 101 -15.95 13.93 -8.99
C ALA A 101 -16.41 15.16 -8.20
N ASP A 102 -17.48 15.80 -8.70
CA ASP A 102 -18.14 16.96 -8.09
C ASP A 102 -19.27 16.57 -7.12
N LYS A 103 -19.74 15.32 -7.22
CA LYS A 103 -20.81 14.75 -6.40
C LYS A 103 -20.32 13.57 -5.56
N LEU A 104 -20.80 13.49 -4.32
CA LEU A 104 -20.40 12.44 -3.39
C LEU A 104 -20.76 11.03 -3.89
N ASP A 105 -21.92 10.85 -4.53
CA ASP A 105 -22.34 9.54 -5.05
C ASP A 105 -21.44 9.08 -6.21
N GLU A 106 -21.03 10.00 -7.07
CA GLU A 106 -20.09 9.70 -8.14
C GLU A 106 -18.70 9.36 -7.59
N LEU A 107 -18.22 10.15 -6.61
CA LEU A 107 -16.98 9.84 -5.91
C LEU A 107 -17.02 8.43 -5.34
N LYS A 108 -18.09 8.05 -4.64
CA LYS A 108 -18.25 6.73 -4.04
C LYS A 108 -18.29 5.63 -5.09
N LYS A 109 -18.99 5.82 -6.21
CA LYS A 109 -19.00 4.88 -7.33
C LYS A 109 -17.60 4.62 -7.86
N TRP A 110 -16.80 5.65 -8.09
CA TRP A 110 -15.44 5.50 -8.58
C TRP A 110 -14.48 4.95 -7.51
N ALA A 111 -14.61 5.38 -6.26
CA ALA A 111 -13.83 4.84 -5.14
C ALA A 111 -14.10 3.35 -4.92
N LYS A 112 -15.35 2.89 -5.10
CA LYS A 112 -15.71 1.47 -5.05
C LYS A 112 -15.00 0.68 -6.16
N LYS A 113 -14.99 1.19 -7.40
CA LYS A 113 -14.24 0.55 -8.49
C LYS A 113 -12.73 0.51 -8.23
N ALA A 114 -12.18 1.57 -7.65
CA ALA A 114 -10.77 1.60 -7.26
C ALA A 114 -10.46 0.56 -6.18
N MET A 115 -11.33 0.45 -5.17
CA MET A 115 -11.25 -0.56 -4.12
C MET A 115 -11.31 -1.98 -4.68
N ASP A 116 -12.25 -2.26 -5.59
CA ASP A 116 -12.42 -3.58 -6.20
C ASP A 116 -11.21 -3.95 -7.07
N ALA A 117 -10.71 -3.01 -7.87
CA ALA A 117 -9.50 -3.23 -8.66
C ALA A 117 -8.26 -3.50 -7.77
N SER A 118 -8.15 -2.84 -6.61
CA SER A 118 -7.11 -3.18 -5.63
C SER A 118 -7.28 -4.59 -5.05
N LEU A 119 -8.51 -5.07 -4.88
CA LEU A 119 -8.77 -6.45 -4.48
C LEU A 119 -8.38 -7.45 -5.59
N ASP A 120 -8.62 -7.11 -6.86
CA ASP A 120 -8.22 -7.92 -8.00
C ASP A 120 -6.69 -8.10 -8.10
N VAL A 121 -5.91 -7.11 -7.63
CA VAL A 121 -4.45 -7.28 -7.48
C VAL A 121 -4.13 -8.39 -6.48
N LEU A 122 -4.82 -8.43 -5.34
CA LEU A 122 -4.59 -9.41 -4.27
C LEU A 122 -4.97 -10.83 -4.71
N THR A 123 -5.93 -10.98 -5.63
CA THR A 123 -6.33 -12.28 -6.18
C THR A 123 -5.44 -12.71 -7.35
N ALA A 124 -4.93 -11.76 -8.14
CA ALA A 124 -4.06 -12.05 -9.29
C ALA A 124 -2.63 -12.38 -8.88
N THR A 125 -2.06 -11.64 -7.92
CA THR A 125 -0.63 -11.74 -7.57
C THR A 125 -0.19 -13.14 -7.11
N PRO A 126 -0.96 -13.91 -6.31
CA PRO A 126 -0.61 -15.28 -5.91
C PRO A 126 -0.54 -16.30 -7.06
N ASN A 127 -1.09 -15.95 -8.24
CA ASN A 127 -1.04 -16.78 -9.44
C ASN A 127 0.10 -16.39 -10.38
N CYS A 128 0.85 -15.34 -10.05
CA CYS A 128 2.00 -14.89 -10.80
C CYS A 128 3.27 -15.66 -10.39
N GLY A 129 4.20 -15.83 -11.34
CA GLY A 129 5.43 -16.61 -11.13
C GLY A 129 5.26 -18.14 -11.15
N LYS A 130 4.03 -18.68 -11.16
CA LYS A 130 3.76 -20.14 -11.24
C LYS A 130 3.94 -20.77 -12.63
N GLY A 131 4.58 -20.06 -13.56
CA GLY A 131 4.79 -20.48 -14.94
C GLY A 131 6.16 -20.10 -15.52
N LYS A 132 7.15 -19.88 -14.65
CA LYS A 132 8.57 -19.88 -15.06
C LYS A 132 9.20 -21.23 -14.71
#